data_AF-A0A5P0YNA1-F1
#
_entry.id   AF-A0A5P0YNA1-F1
#
_cell.length_a   1.000
_cell.length_b   1.000
_cell.length_c   1.000
_cell.angle_alpha   90.00
_cell.angle_beta   90.00
_cell.angle_gamma   90.00
#
_symmetry.space_group_name_H-M   'P 1'
#
loop_
_entity.id
_entity.type
_entity.pdbx_description
1 polymer ?
#
loop_
_entity_poly.entity_id
_entity_poly.type
_entity_poly.pdbx_seq_one_letter_code
_entity_poly.pdbx_strand_id
1 'polypeptide(L)' 'MLDDLRNLKNLQNLKDKVEDLAESHGEKITEGLEKAGDFIDDKTSGKYSKQIDSGVDKAQEFVERLGERKSGD' A
#
# COMPACT_ATOMS: atom_id res chain seq x y z
N MET A 1 -8.32 -5.23 27.87
CA MET A 1 -9.32 -4.15 28.04
C MET A 1 -8.73 -2.76 27.84
N LEU A 2 -7.66 -2.36 28.54
CA LEU A 2 -7.01 -1.05 28.29
C LEU A 2 -6.08 -1.06 27.06
N ASP A 3 -5.46 -2.20 26.76
CA ASP A 3 -4.56 -2.33 25.59
C ASP A 3 -5.29 -2.37 24.25
N ASP A 4 -6.50 -2.94 24.22
CA ASP A 4 -7.36 -2.95 23.03
C ASP A 4 -7.77 -1.53 22.62
N LEU A 5 -7.98 -0.65 23.60
CA LEU A 5 -8.35 0.74 23.38
C LEU A 5 -7.18 1.59 22.85
N ARG A 6 -5.94 1.27 23.27
CA ARG A 6 -4.71 1.92 22.75
C ARG A 6 -4.43 1.49 21.32
N ASN A 7 -4.55 0.19 21.04
CA ASN A 7 -4.38 -0.35 19.70
C ASN A 7 -5.43 0.18 18.72
N LEU A 8 -6.68 0.34 19.16
CA LEU A 8 -7.75 0.92 18.35
C LEU A 8 -7.46 2.38 17.96
N LYS A 9 -6.98 3.21 18.90
CA LYS A 9 -6.61 4.61 18.62
C LYS A 9 -5.42 4.73 17.66
N ASN A 10 -4.44 3.86 17.79
CA ASN A 10 -3.30 3.83 16.87
C ASN A 10 -3.73 3.40 15.46
N LEU A 11 -4.64 2.42 15.38
CA LEU A 11 -5.19 1.95 14.12
C LEU A 11 -6.01 3.02 13.40
N GLN A 12 -6.84 3.78 14.15
CA GLN A 12 -7.59 4.91 13.61
C GLN A 12 -6.67 6.01 13.08
N ASN A 13 -5.68 6.45 13.86
CA ASN A 13 -4.72 7.45 13.39
C ASN A 13 -3.91 6.98 12.17
N LEU A 14 -3.58 5.69 12.10
CA LEU A 14 -2.92 5.12 10.92
C LEU A 14 -3.85 5.12 9.71
N LYS A 15 -5.11 4.73 9.89
CA LYS A 15 -6.14 4.76 8.84
C LYS A 15 -6.33 6.17 8.31
N ASP A 16 -6.50 7.16 9.18
CA ASP A 16 -6.71 8.55 8.79
C ASP A 16 -5.50 9.10 8.01
N LYS A 17 -4.27 8.78 8.43
CA LYS A 17 -3.07 9.16 7.69
C LYS A 17 -2.95 8.47 6.34
N VAL A 18 -3.37 7.21 6.24
CA VAL A 18 -3.36 6.46 4.98
C VAL A 18 -4.44 6.97 4.03
N GLU A 19 -5.63 7.31 4.55
CA GLU A 19 -6.69 7.97 3.77
C GLU A 19 -6.25 9.35 3.30
N ASP A 20 -5.67 10.19 4.16
CA ASP A 20 -5.11 11.49 3.77
C ASP A 20 -4.03 11.34 2.68
N LEU A 21 -3.17 10.33 2.79
CA LEU A 21 -2.11 10.09 1.79
C LEU A 21 -2.71 9.60 0.46
N ALA A 22 -3.72 8.74 0.52
CA ALA A 22 -4.45 8.25 -0.65
C ALA A 22 -5.25 9.37 -1.35
N GLU A 23 -5.93 10.22 -0.59
CA GLU A 23 -6.71 11.35 -1.11
C GLU A 23 -5.82 12.48 -1.64
N SER A 24 -4.74 12.79 -0.92
CA SER A 24 -3.86 13.91 -1.28
C SER A 24 -2.93 13.55 -2.44
N HIS A 25 -2.52 12.27 -2.56
CA HIS A 25 -1.58 11.81 -3.58
C HIS A 25 -1.65 10.27 -3.77
N GLY A 26 -2.61 9.77 -4.55
CA GLY A 26 -2.59 8.36 -5.00
C GLY A 26 -1.24 7.96 -5.64
N GLU A 27 -0.58 8.90 -6.33
CA GLU A 27 0.77 8.75 -6.89
C GLU A 27 1.83 8.38 -5.83
N LYS A 28 1.74 8.90 -4.59
CA LYS A 28 2.71 8.60 -3.53
C LYS A 28 2.61 7.16 -3.02
N ILE A 29 1.44 6.55 -3.12
CA ILE A 29 1.26 5.14 -2.79
C ILE A 29 1.94 4.27 -3.86
N THR A 30 1.72 4.59 -5.14
CA THR A 30 2.40 3.95 -6.27
C THR A 30 3.92 4.11 -6.16
N GLU A 31 4.40 5.33 -5.91
CA GLU A 31 5.83 5.64 -5.76
C GLU A 31 6.46 4.91 -4.56
N GLY A 32 5.71 4.72 -3.47
CA GLY A 32 6.14 3.95 -2.31
C GLY A 32 6.24 2.44 -2.58
N LEU A 33 5.33 1.89 -3.38
CA LEU A 33 5.37 0.49 -3.82
C LEU A 33 6.56 0.24 -4.75
N GLU A 34 6.79 1.12 -5.72
CA GLU A 34 7.96 1.05 -6.62
C GLU A 34 9.27 1.12 -5.84
N LYS A 35 9.44 2.12 -4.97
CA LYS A 35 10.64 2.24 -4.12
C LYS A 35 10.87 1.03 -3.21
N ALA A 36 9.80 0.45 -2.67
CA ALA A 36 9.91 -0.76 -1.86
C ALA A 36 10.33 -1.96 -2.71
N GLY A 37 9.82 -2.05 -3.94
CA GLY A 37 10.23 -3.06 -4.91
C GLY A 37 11.71 -2.94 -5.26
N ASP A 38 12.15 -1.75 -5.66
CA ASP A 38 13.55 -1.44 -6.00
C ASP A 38 14.49 -1.72 -4.81
N PHE A 39 14.10 -1.33 -3.59
CA PHE A 39 14.92 -1.56 -2.41
C PHE A 39 15.12 -3.05 -2.11
N ILE A 40 14.06 -3.86 -2.24
CA ILE A 40 14.14 -5.30 -2.05
C ILE A 40 14.93 -5.93 -3.20
N ASP A 41 14.77 -5.45 -4.42
CA ASP A 41 15.50 -5.95 -5.56
C ASP A 41 17.00 -5.67 -5.45
N ASP A 42 17.39 -4.44 -5.10
CA ASP A 42 18.78 -4.05 -4.80
C ASP A 42 19.37 -4.91 -3.68
N LYS A 43 18.61 -5.12 -2.60
CA LYS A 43 18.98 -6.01 -1.48
C LYS A 43 19.18 -7.45 -1.92
N THR A 44 18.42 -7.90 -2.92
CA THR A 44 18.50 -9.26 -3.46
C THR A 44 19.36 -9.34 -4.73
N SER A 45 19.99 -8.23 -5.14
CA SER A 45 20.79 -8.10 -6.34
C SER A 45 20.06 -8.57 -7.62
N GLY A 46 18.81 -8.18 -7.80
CA GLY A 46 18.04 -8.54 -9.00
C GLY A 46 17.43 -9.94 -8.97
N LYS A 47 17.68 -10.73 -7.91
CA LYS A 47 17.38 -12.17 -7.92
C LYS A 47 15.88 -12.47 -7.83
N TYR A 48 15.11 -11.52 -7.28
CA TYR A 48 13.66 -11.64 -7.12
C TYR A 48 12.87 -10.52 -7.83
N SER A 49 13.52 -9.65 -8.62
CA SER A 49 12.88 -8.58 -9.42
C SER A 49 11.58 -9.02 -10.07
N LYS A 50 11.59 -10.13 -10.83
CA LYS A 50 10.38 -10.65 -11.50
C LYS A 50 9.21 -10.98 -10.55
N GLN A 51 9.50 -11.44 -9.33
CA GLN A 51 8.46 -11.77 -8.35
C GLN A 51 7.95 -10.52 -7.63
N ILE A 52 8.84 -9.54 -7.45
CA ILE A 52 8.51 -8.23 -6.88
C ILE A 52 7.61 -7.48 -7.87
N ASP A 53 8.02 -7.33 -9.12
CA ASP A 53 7.24 -6.67 -10.18
C ASP A 53 5.87 -7.32 -10.33
N SER A 54 5.83 -8.65 -10.46
CA SER A 54 4.54 -9.37 -10.56
C SER A 54 3.68 -9.23 -9.31
N GLY A 55 4.29 -9.00 -8.14
CA GLY A 55 3.58 -8.70 -6.90
C GLY A 55 3.00 -7.29 -6.87
N VAL A 56 3.76 -6.30 -7.34
CA VAL A 56 3.35 -4.90 -7.47
C VAL A 56 2.22 -4.76 -8.49
N ASP A 57 2.35 -5.35 -9.68
CA ASP A 57 1.33 -5.33 -10.74
C ASP A 57 -0.01 -5.89 -10.23
N LYS A 58 0.03 -7.04 -9.55
CA LYS A 58 -1.18 -7.67 -8.99
C LYS A 58 -1.80 -6.84 -7.87
N ALA A 59 -0.97 -6.19 -7.06
CA ALA A 59 -1.45 -5.31 -5.99
C ALA A 59 -2.12 -4.07 -6.56
N GLN A 60 -1.54 -3.45 -7.59
CA GLN A 60 -2.14 -2.35 -8.33
C GLN A 60 -3.48 -2.75 -8.95
N GLU A 61 -3.53 -3.87 -9.67
CA GLU A 61 -4.78 -4.40 -10.26
C GLU A 61 -5.86 -4.62 -9.18
N PHE A 62 -5.47 -5.14 -8.01
CA PHE A 62 -6.41 -5.35 -6.91
C PHE A 62 -6.93 -4.03 -6.32
N VAL A 63 -6.06 -3.04 -6.14
CA VAL A 63 -6.42 -1.71 -5.65
C VAL A 63 -7.33 -0.99 -6.63
N GLU A 64 -7.02 -1.03 -7.94
CA GLU A 64 -7.87 -0.48 -9.00
C GLU A 64 -9.26 -1.12 -8.97
N ARG A 65 -9.34 -2.46 -8.94
CA ARG A 65 -10.63 -3.18 -8.89
C ARG A 65 -11.42 -2.93 -7.61
N LEU A 66 -10.77 -2.58 -6.50
CA LEU A 66 -11.43 -2.13 -5.27
C LEU A 66 -11.93 -0.69 -5.37
N GLY A 67 -11.14 0.21 -5.98
CA GLY A 67 -11.54 1.59 -6.26
C GLY A 67 -12.74 1.65 -7.21
N GLU A 68 -12.73 0.83 -8.27
CA GLU A 68 -13.84 0.71 -9.22
C GLU A 68 -15.11 0.17 -8.55
N ARG A 69 -15.01 -0.85 -7.69
CA ARG A 69 -16.16 -1.40 -6.96
C ARG A 69 -16.78 -0.43 -5.94
N LYS A 70 -16.02 0.54 -5.45
CA LYS A 70 -16.49 1.54 -4.47
C LYS A 70 -17.12 2.78 -5.13
N SER A 71 -16.94 2.94 -6.44
CA SER A 71 -17.40 4.12 -7.19
C SER A 71 -18.71 3.88 -7.96
N GLY A 72 -19.37 2.75 -7.73
CA GLY A 72 -20.56 2.29 -8.46
C GLY A 72 -21.85 2.17 -7.62
N ASP A 73 -22.00 2.97 -6.57
CA ASP A 73 -23.27 3.19 -5.84
C ASP A 73 -23.70 4.66 -5.92
#